data_AF-A0A0D5MH57-F1
#
_entry.id   AF-A0A0D5MH57-F1
#
_cell.length_a   1.000
_cell.length_b   1.000
_cell.length_c   1.000
_cell.angle_alpha   90.00
_cell.angle_beta   90.00
_cell.angle_gamma   90.00
#
_symmetry.space_group_name_H-M   'P 1'
#
loop_
_entity.id
_entity.type
_entity.pdbx_description
1 polymer ?
#
loop_
_entity_poly.entity_id
_entity_poly.type
_entity_poly.pdbx_seq_one_letter_code
_entity_poly.pdbx_strand_id
1 'polypeptide(L)'
;MKDEGNKTNIKLLLQALVVGIFTGIVVGLFRFGIEKTSGFWLHLFQLAHSNPLWFIVIIIGFIAVAVIAGYFVKQYPHVGGSGIPEVKLQLQGKLSLQWFPILWRKLIGGILVIGTGLFLGPEGPSLQLGSTIGQGVGQGFKQNKFNSRILLATGAASGLSAAFGAPLSGALFVLEEVFHNFSPLVWMNALAGAIASNLVVSNIFGIRPALGILYNYSFPIVLYWHLIILGILLGVLGHLYKVGLFSLKKVYAKITFLPRWLHGLIPLAILIPIAYFWPLITGPGNRLILAMPHIITKSGWGLVGMLAFFYVMRIVFSIVAYDSGLPSGIFLPILTMGTLIGATYGLFMVQLGLLPQRLVVNLVIFSMAGYFAAIIRAPFTAIILITEMVGSLLHLMPLAVVAFIALLVDELLGGKPIYGLLAAAMDKHSDRKVNYTGQADQMVLPVYESSRLVDKKVSEIKWPEDTRVSTIRRDGDEIIPNGQTFIRGGDMLILEFDSSQRGAVYSKMKQLQGVELDG
;
A
#
# COMPACT_ATOMS: atom_id res chain seq x y z
N MET A 1 13.14 -32.99 -16.81
CA MET A 1 12.54 -31.63 -16.82
C MET A 1 11.54 -31.38 -15.69
N LYS A 2 10.49 -32.21 -15.46
CA LYS A 2 9.54 -31.99 -14.33
C LYS A 2 10.21 -31.97 -12.94
N ASP A 3 11.17 -32.86 -12.68
CA ASP A 3 11.87 -32.92 -11.37
C ASP A 3 12.83 -31.76 -11.12
N GLU A 4 13.48 -31.22 -12.15
CA GLU A 4 14.35 -30.04 -12.02
C GLU A 4 13.53 -28.76 -11.81
N GLY A 5 12.37 -28.66 -12.45
CA GLY A 5 11.40 -27.58 -12.22
C GLY A 5 10.89 -27.56 -10.77
N ASN A 6 10.52 -28.73 -10.22
CA ASN A 6 10.06 -28.84 -8.83
C ASN A 6 11.17 -28.50 -7.81
N LYS A 7 12.40 -28.99 -8.01
CA LYS A 7 13.53 -28.65 -7.12
C LYS A 7 13.84 -27.15 -7.13
N THR A 8 13.76 -26.50 -8.29
CA THR A 8 13.98 -25.06 -8.43
C THR A 8 12.90 -24.24 -7.70
N ASN A 9 11.64 -24.67 -7.79
CA ASN A 9 10.53 -24.03 -7.08
C ASN A 9 10.66 -24.16 -5.55
N ILE A 10 11.06 -25.32 -5.04
CA ILE A 10 11.28 -25.54 -3.60
C ILE A 10 12.43 -24.65 -3.09
N LYS A 11 13.53 -24.56 -3.85
CA LYS A 11 14.67 -23.69 -3.49
C LYS A 11 14.24 -22.22 -3.37
N LEU A 12 13.42 -21.74 -4.31
CA LEU A 12 12.90 -20.38 -4.27
C LEU A 12 11.97 -20.16 -3.07
N LEU A 13 11.14 -21.15 -2.74
CA LEU A 13 10.25 -21.12 -1.58
C LEU A 13 11.03 -21.04 -0.26
N LEU A 14 12.12 -21.78 -0.13
CA LEU A 14 13.02 -21.67 1.04
C LEU A 14 13.65 -20.28 1.14
N GLN A 15 14.05 -19.70 0.00
CA GLN A 15 14.55 -18.32 -0.03
C GLN A 15 13.46 -17.31 0.34
N ALA A 16 12.21 -17.53 -0.07
CA ALA A 16 11.06 -16.71 0.32
C ALA A 16 10.83 -16.72 1.83
N LEU A 17 10.99 -17.87 2.50
CA LEU A 17 10.94 -17.96 3.97
C LEU A 17 12.07 -17.14 4.62
N VAL A 18 13.28 -17.21 4.08
CA VAL A 18 14.42 -16.40 4.57
C VAL A 18 14.13 -14.91 4.44
N VAL A 19 13.58 -14.46 3.30
CA VAL A 19 13.12 -13.07 3.10
C VAL A 19 12.09 -12.70 4.16
N GLY A 20 11.10 -13.56 4.40
CA GLY A 20 10.04 -13.34 5.39
C GLY A 20 10.59 -13.15 6.80
N ILE A 21 11.50 -14.02 7.25
CA ILE A 21 12.12 -13.96 8.58
C ILE A 21 12.88 -12.64 8.77
N PHE A 22 13.80 -12.30 7.86
CA PHE A 22 14.56 -11.05 7.97
C PHE A 22 13.65 -9.82 7.89
N THR A 23 12.63 -9.86 7.03
CA THR A 23 11.64 -8.78 6.95
C THR A 23 10.87 -8.63 8.25
N GLY A 24 10.47 -9.75 8.89
CA GLY A 24 9.76 -9.73 10.16
C GLY A 24 10.58 -9.12 11.29
N ILE A 25 11.89 -9.41 11.33
CA ILE A 25 12.81 -8.80 12.29
C ILE A 25 12.92 -7.29 12.06
N VAL A 26 13.22 -6.87 10.82
CA VAL A 26 13.45 -5.45 10.49
C VAL A 26 12.18 -4.63 10.67
N VAL A 27 11.04 -5.11 10.16
CA VAL A 27 9.75 -4.41 10.30
C VAL A 27 9.24 -4.49 11.75
N GLY A 28 9.53 -5.57 12.48
CA GLY A 28 9.28 -5.64 13.92
C GLY A 28 10.01 -4.54 14.69
N LEU A 29 11.31 -4.36 14.43
CA LEU A 29 12.11 -3.27 14.99
C LEU A 29 11.61 -1.89 14.55
N PHE A 30 11.18 -1.76 13.29
CA PHE A 30 10.58 -0.54 12.76
C PHE A 30 9.32 -0.13 13.54
N ARG A 31 8.39 -1.07 13.73
CA ARG A 31 7.15 -0.87 14.49
C ARG A 31 7.44 -0.52 15.94
N PHE A 32 8.35 -1.26 16.58
CA PHE A 32 8.76 -1.01 17.96
C PHE A 32 9.37 0.40 18.12
N GLY A 33 10.24 0.81 17.19
CA GLY A 33 10.83 2.14 17.18
C GLY A 33 9.78 3.25 17.04
N ILE A 34 8.80 3.07 16.15
CA ILE A 34 7.68 4.02 15.99
C ILE A 34 6.86 4.12 17.28
N GLU A 35 6.54 3.00 17.91
CA GLU A 35 5.78 2.98 19.16
C GLU A 35 6.50 3.75 20.29
N LYS A 36 7.80 3.46 20.50
CA LYS A 36 8.59 4.13 21.54
C LYS A 36 8.79 5.61 21.27
N THR A 37 9.09 5.98 20.04
CA THR A 37 9.25 7.40 19.67
C THR A 37 7.92 8.15 19.77
N SER A 38 6.80 7.56 19.36
CA SER A 38 5.47 8.16 19.52
C SER A 38 5.10 8.35 21.00
N GLY A 39 5.36 7.35 21.84
CA GLY A 39 5.18 7.49 23.29
C GLY A 39 6.02 8.62 23.89
N PHE A 40 7.28 8.73 23.46
CA PHE A 40 8.17 9.81 23.89
C PHE A 40 7.64 11.21 23.53
N TRP A 41 7.21 11.43 22.28
CA TRP A 41 6.66 12.72 21.87
C TRP A 41 5.38 13.09 22.62
N LEU A 42 4.47 12.13 22.79
CA LEU A 42 3.24 12.34 23.56
C LEU A 42 3.53 12.71 25.01
N HIS A 43 4.54 12.08 25.62
CA HIS A 43 4.96 12.43 26.97
C HIS A 43 5.50 13.87 27.04
N LEU A 44 6.29 14.32 26.06
CA LEU A 44 6.73 15.73 26.01
C LEU A 44 5.55 16.71 25.87
N PHE A 45 4.55 16.39 25.05
CA PHE A 45 3.34 17.21 24.95
C PHE A 45 2.54 17.24 26.26
N GLN A 46 2.51 16.14 27.03
CA GLN A 46 1.91 16.12 28.36
C GLN A 46 2.67 17.05 29.32
N LEU A 47 4.00 16.98 29.34
CA LEU A 47 4.83 17.89 30.16
C LEU A 47 4.66 19.36 29.77
N ALA A 48 4.42 19.64 28.48
CA ALA A 48 4.15 21.00 27.99
C ALA A 48 2.82 21.59 28.49
N HIS A 49 1.85 20.76 28.93
CA HIS A 49 0.64 21.27 29.60
C HIS A 49 0.95 21.83 30.98
N SER A 50 1.93 21.26 31.68
CA SER A 50 2.34 21.72 33.01
C SER A 50 3.38 22.83 32.95
N ASN A 51 4.29 22.81 31.97
CA ASN A 51 5.34 23.81 31.80
C ASN A 51 5.59 24.11 30.30
N PRO A 52 5.21 25.30 29.82
CA PRO A 52 5.38 25.69 28.41
C PRO A 52 6.82 25.66 27.90
N LEU A 53 7.85 25.67 28.76
CA LEU A 53 9.25 25.59 28.33
C LEU A 53 9.57 24.30 27.57
N TRP A 54 8.79 23.23 27.77
CA TRP A 54 8.93 21.99 27.00
C TRP A 54 8.65 22.17 25.49
N PHE A 55 7.94 23.23 25.08
CA PHE A 55 7.81 23.55 23.65
C PHE A 55 9.16 23.81 22.97
N ILE A 56 10.16 24.34 23.68
CA ILE A 56 11.50 24.55 23.13
C ILE A 56 12.12 23.21 22.74
N VAL A 57 12.02 22.21 23.62
CA VAL A 57 12.53 20.85 23.38
C VAL A 57 11.78 20.20 22.22
N ILE A 58 10.45 20.37 22.16
CA ILE A 58 9.62 19.83 21.08
C ILE A 58 10.01 20.43 19.72
N ILE A 59 10.14 21.76 19.65
CA ILE A 59 10.49 22.48 18.42
C ILE A 59 11.87 22.07 17.94
N ILE A 60 12.88 22.08 18.82
CA ILE A 60 14.25 21.68 18.47
C ILE A 60 14.27 20.24 17.97
N GLY A 61 13.58 19.34 18.66
CA GLY A 61 13.54 17.94 18.28
C GLY A 61 12.80 17.70 16.95
N PHE A 62 11.70 18.40 16.67
CA PHE A 62 11.02 18.34 15.37
C PHE A 62 11.89 18.89 14.23
N ILE A 63 12.62 19.99 14.47
CA ILE A 63 13.61 20.50 13.50
C ILE A 63 14.68 19.44 13.23
N ALA A 64 15.22 18.80 14.27
CA ALA A 64 16.21 17.75 14.12
C ALA A 64 15.67 16.57 13.29
N VAL A 65 14.45 16.11 13.56
CA VAL A 65 13.78 15.05 12.78
C VAL A 65 13.66 15.46 11.30
N ALA A 66 13.16 16.68 11.03
CA ALA A 66 12.99 17.19 9.67
C ALA A 66 14.32 17.24 8.90
N VAL A 67 15.38 17.73 9.56
CA VAL A 67 16.72 17.86 8.96
C VAL A 67 17.33 16.48 8.69
N ILE A 68 17.28 15.55 9.65
CA ILE A 68 17.86 14.21 9.51
C ILE A 68 17.12 13.41 8.42
N ALA A 69 15.79 13.33 8.51
CA ALA A 69 15.00 12.59 7.53
C ALA A 69 15.06 13.24 6.15
N GLY A 70 15.01 14.57 6.11
CA GLY A 70 15.20 15.35 4.89
C GLY A 70 16.55 15.09 4.23
N TYR A 71 17.62 15.03 5.02
CA TYR A 71 18.96 14.74 4.52
C TYR A 71 19.06 13.32 3.93
N PHE A 72 18.40 12.33 4.52
CA PHE A 72 18.33 10.99 3.95
C PHE A 72 17.64 10.99 2.58
N VAL A 73 16.53 11.72 2.43
CA VAL A 73 15.84 11.88 1.14
C VAL A 73 16.69 12.67 0.15
N LYS A 74 17.45 13.68 0.60
CA LYS A 74 18.38 14.42 -0.26
C LYS A 74 19.46 13.50 -0.83
N GLN A 75 20.03 12.61 -0.03
CA GLN A 75 21.07 11.68 -0.48
C GLN A 75 20.51 10.56 -1.37
N TYR A 76 19.34 10.01 -1.02
CA TYR A 76 18.69 8.92 -1.73
C TYR A 76 17.19 9.26 -1.89
N PRO A 77 16.79 9.93 -2.98
CA PRO A 77 15.42 10.42 -3.18
C PRO A 77 14.32 9.36 -3.02
N HIS A 78 14.60 8.12 -3.43
CA HIS A 78 13.68 6.97 -3.34
C HIS A 78 13.46 6.44 -1.90
N VAL A 79 14.08 7.06 -0.90
CA VAL A 79 13.75 6.87 0.52
C VAL A 79 12.50 7.68 0.91
N GLY A 80 12.21 8.78 0.22
CA GLY A 80 11.02 9.60 0.48
C GLY A 80 9.70 8.91 0.15
N GLY A 81 8.60 9.48 0.63
CA GLY A 81 7.24 9.02 0.31
C GLY A 81 6.94 7.56 0.67
N SER A 82 5.99 6.97 -0.07
CA SER A 82 5.46 5.61 0.14
C SER A 82 6.51 4.51 0.04
N GLY A 83 7.22 4.40 -1.10
CA GLY A 83 7.99 3.20 -1.43
C GLY A 83 7.23 2.19 -2.28
N ILE A 84 5.88 2.21 -2.28
CA ILE A 84 5.06 1.32 -3.13
C ILE A 84 5.26 1.62 -4.62
N PRO A 85 5.22 2.89 -5.09
CA PRO A 85 5.52 3.22 -6.48
C PRO A 85 6.92 2.76 -6.92
N GLU A 86 7.92 2.91 -6.06
CA GLU A 86 9.30 2.47 -6.31
C GLU A 86 9.39 0.97 -6.51
N VAL A 87 8.71 0.19 -5.67
CA VAL A 87 8.66 -1.28 -5.77
C VAL A 87 7.94 -1.70 -7.05
N LYS A 88 6.82 -1.05 -7.38
CA LYS A 88 6.07 -1.27 -8.64
C LYS A 88 6.95 -1.04 -9.87
N LEU A 89 7.66 0.09 -9.92
CA LEU A 89 8.58 0.40 -11.03
C LEU A 89 9.79 -0.56 -11.10
N GLN A 90 10.29 -1.05 -9.97
CA GLN A 90 11.35 -2.07 -9.95
C GLN A 90 10.88 -3.41 -10.54
N LEU A 91 9.66 -3.85 -10.21
CA LEU A 91 9.08 -5.08 -10.76
C LEU A 91 8.79 -4.97 -12.26
N GLN A 92 8.41 -3.77 -12.71
CA GLN A 92 8.26 -3.44 -14.13
C GLN A 92 9.60 -3.29 -14.87
N GLY A 93 10.73 -3.27 -14.15
CA GLY A 93 12.06 -3.06 -14.74
C GLY A 93 12.33 -1.62 -15.19
N LYS A 94 11.50 -0.66 -14.74
CA LYS A 94 11.63 0.77 -15.05
C LYS A 94 12.50 1.53 -14.06
N LEU A 95 12.74 0.93 -12.89
CA LEU A 95 13.58 1.50 -11.83
C LEU A 95 14.56 0.45 -11.32
N SER A 96 15.81 0.87 -11.07
CA SER A 96 16.86 0.03 -10.48
C SER A 96 17.44 0.76 -9.28
N LEU A 97 17.32 0.17 -8.10
CA LEU A 97 17.77 0.78 -6.84
C LEU A 97 18.83 -0.09 -6.15
N GLN A 98 19.65 0.54 -5.31
CA GLN A 98 20.52 -0.18 -4.39
C GLN A 98 19.76 -0.47 -3.10
N TRP A 99 19.70 -1.75 -2.71
CA TRP A 99 18.87 -2.20 -1.59
C TRP A 99 19.33 -1.66 -0.24
N PHE A 100 20.63 -1.73 0.06
CA PHE A 100 21.15 -1.42 1.40
C PHE A 100 21.04 0.06 1.78
N PRO A 101 21.41 1.04 0.91
CA PRO A 101 21.23 2.46 1.22
C PRO A 101 19.79 2.87 1.50
N ILE A 102 18.82 2.22 0.84
CA ILE A 102 17.40 2.46 1.05
C ILE A 102 16.95 1.83 2.37
N LEU A 103 17.34 0.58 2.63
CA LEU A 103 16.95 -0.18 3.81
C LEU A 103 17.18 0.61 5.11
N TRP A 104 18.43 1.01 5.39
CA TRP A 104 18.75 1.64 6.67
C TRP A 104 18.21 3.08 6.78
N ARG A 105 18.20 3.84 5.67
CA ARG A 105 17.66 5.22 5.67
C ARG A 105 16.15 5.24 5.82
N LYS A 106 15.44 4.30 5.17
CA LYS A 106 13.99 4.17 5.29
C LYS A 106 13.59 3.70 6.69
N LEU A 107 14.36 2.78 7.28
CA LEU A 107 14.16 2.30 8.65
C LEU A 107 14.27 3.44 9.66
N ILE A 108 15.42 4.13 9.70
CA ILE A 108 15.66 5.20 10.67
C ILE A 108 14.78 6.42 10.37
N GLY A 109 14.74 6.86 9.11
CA GLY A 109 13.94 8.02 8.69
C GLY A 109 12.45 7.82 8.95
N GLY A 110 11.91 6.63 8.68
CA GLY A 110 10.52 6.30 8.95
C GLY A 110 10.20 6.25 10.46
N ILE A 111 11.09 5.69 11.30
CA ILE A 111 10.92 5.70 12.77
C ILE A 111 10.83 7.15 13.26
N LEU A 112 11.78 7.99 12.86
CA LEU A 112 11.85 9.38 13.30
C LEU A 112 10.60 10.16 12.86
N VAL A 113 10.22 10.04 11.57
CA VAL A 113 9.11 10.81 11.00
C VAL A 113 7.76 10.34 11.52
N ILE A 114 7.45 9.04 11.42
CA ILE A 114 6.13 8.52 11.82
C ILE A 114 5.99 8.58 13.34
N GLY A 115 7.09 8.39 14.07
CA GLY A 115 7.17 8.54 15.52
C GLY A 115 6.70 9.91 16.02
N THR A 116 6.92 11.00 15.29
CA THR A 116 6.45 12.35 15.71
C THR A 116 4.95 12.47 15.92
N GLY A 117 4.15 11.56 15.34
CA GLY A 117 2.70 11.68 15.32
C GLY A 117 2.16 12.42 14.09
N LEU A 118 2.94 12.55 13.02
CA LEU A 118 2.39 12.97 11.73
C LEU A 118 1.31 12.01 11.23
N PHE A 119 0.41 12.52 10.38
CA PHE A 119 -0.72 11.79 9.77
C PHE A 119 -0.27 10.84 8.65
N LEU A 120 0.73 10.02 8.97
CA LEU A 120 1.51 9.16 8.08
C LEU A 120 1.55 7.75 8.67
N GLY A 121 1.54 6.73 7.82
CA GLY A 121 1.50 5.32 8.21
C GLY A 121 2.80 4.55 7.95
N PRO A 122 3.06 3.45 8.68
CA PRO A 122 4.24 2.60 8.51
C PRO A 122 4.22 1.67 7.29
N GLU A 123 3.10 1.57 6.57
CA GLU A 123 2.87 0.45 5.64
C GLU A 123 3.71 0.52 4.38
N GLY A 124 3.75 1.69 3.73
CA GLY A 124 4.60 1.93 2.56
C GLY A 124 6.07 1.68 2.88
N PRO A 125 6.62 2.29 3.96
CA PRO A 125 7.96 2.02 4.42
C PRO A 125 8.21 0.54 4.72
N SER A 126 7.30 -0.14 5.44
CA SER A 126 7.43 -1.57 5.75
C SER A 126 7.49 -2.43 4.49
N LEU A 127 6.63 -2.14 3.50
CA LEU A 127 6.63 -2.82 2.20
C LEU A 127 7.94 -2.61 1.46
N GLN A 128 8.45 -1.38 1.41
CA GLN A 128 9.73 -1.08 0.76
C GLN A 128 10.92 -1.70 1.49
N LEU A 129 10.93 -1.69 2.83
CA LEU A 129 11.93 -2.36 3.65
C LEU A 129 11.98 -3.86 3.32
N GLY A 130 10.83 -4.53 3.36
CA GLY A 130 10.74 -5.93 2.98
C GLY A 130 11.20 -6.19 1.55
N SER A 131 10.78 -5.36 0.61
CA SER A 131 11.21 -5.45 -0.80
C SER A 131 12.72 -5.33 -0.97
N THR A 132 13.38 -4.40 -0.26
CA THR A 132 14.84 -4.26 -0.28
C THR A 132 15.56 -5.46 0.35
N ILE A 133 14.97 -6.10 1.38
CA ILE A 133 15.49 -7.35 1.94
C ILE A 133 15.38 -8.47 0.90
N GLY A 134 14.22 -8.58 0.22
CA GLY A 134 14.03 -9.51 -0.90
C GLY A 134 15.08 -9.34 -2.00
N GLN A 135 15.37 -8.09 -2.35
CA GLN A 135 16.44 -7.75 -3.30
C GLN A 135 17.83 -8.18 -2.80
N GLY A 136 18.16 -7.91 -1.52
CA GLY A 136 19.42 -8.30 -0.91
C GLY A 136 19.61 -9.82 -0.86
N VAL A 137 18.57 -10.57 -0.49
CA VAL A 137 18.57 -12.04 -0.49
C VAL A 137 18.76 -12.57 -1.92
N GLY A 138 18.03 -12.04 -2.90
CA GLY A 138 18.19 -12.42 -4.31
C GLY A 138 19.60 -12.20 -4.84
N GLN A 139 20.23 -11.07 -4.49
CA GLN A 139 21.63 -10.78 -4.83
C GLN A 139 22.61 -11.72 -4.14
N GLY A 140 22.43 -11.98 -2.84
CA GLY A 140 23.29 -12.88 -2.06
C GLY A 140 23.26 -14.32 -2.58
N PHE A 141 22.08 -14.81 -2.98
CA PHE A 141 21.92 -16.14 -3.60
C PHE A 141 22.15 -16.16 -5.11
N LYS A 142 22.64 -15.06 -5.70
CA LYS A 142 22.94 -14.92 -7.14
C LYS A 142 21.78 -15.39 -8.04
N GLN A 143 20.55 -15.05 -7.66
CA GLN A 143 19.36 -15.42 -8.42
C GLN A 143 19.33 -14.73 -9.78
N ASN A 144 18.71 -15.38 -10.78
CA ASN A 144 18.42 -14.74 -12.06
C ASN A 144 17.42 -13.58 -11.88
N LYS A 145 17.20 -12.78 -12.92
CA LYS A 145 16.32 -11.60 -12.86
C LYS A 145 14.87 -11.96 -12.52
N PHE A 146 14.36 -13.06 -13.07
CA PHE A 146 13.01 -13.54 -12.81
C PHE A 146 12.80 -13.89 -11.33
N ASN A 147 13.62 -14.79 -10.77
CA ASN A 147 13.56 -15.18 -9.36
C ASN A 147 13.84 -14.01 -8.42
N SER A 148 14.76 -13.10 -8.79
CA SER A 148 15.02 -11.88 -8.01
C SER A 148 13.78 -11.00 -7.88
N ARG A 149 12.94 -10.90 -8.93
CA ARG A 149 11.66 -10.16 -8.85
C ARG A 149 10.64 -10.88 -7.99
N ILE A 150 10.60 -12.22 -8.03
CA ILE A 150 9.75 -13.00 -7.11
C ILE A 150 10.15 -12.71 -5.67
N LEU A 151 11.45 -12.75 -5.33
CA LEU A 151 11.92 -12.44 -3.97
C LEU A 151 11.66 -10.98 -3.57
N LEU A 152 11.77 -10.04 -4.51
CA LEU A 152 11.43 -8.64 -4.30
C LEU A 152 9.92 -8.46 -3.99
N ALA A 153 9.05 -9.16 -4.72
CA ALA A 153 7.61 -9.20 -4.48
C ALA A 153 7.27 -9.92 -3.16
N THR A 154 7.95 -11.02 -2.84
CA THR A 154 7.85 -11.71 -1.55
C THR A 154 8.22 -10.78 -0.40
N GLY A 155 9.29 -10.00 -0.55
CA GLY A 155 9.70 -9.01 0.42
C GLY A 155 8.61 -7.95 0.64
N ALA A 156 8.00 -7.46 -0.43
CA ALA A 156 6.89 -6.50 -0.35
C ALA A 156 5.69 -7.09 0.43
N ALA A 157 5.28 -8.33 0.12
CA ALA A 157 4.20 -9.01 0.83
C ALA A 157 4.55 -9.25 2.31
N SER A 158 5.79 -9.66 2.58
CA SER A 158 6.32 -9.86 3.92
C SER A 158 6.29 -8.58 4.75
N GLY A 159 6.69 -7.46 4.14
CA GLY A 159 6.71 -6.16 4.81
C GLY A 159 5.31 -5.69 5.19
N LEU A 160 4.33 -5.87 4.30
CA LEU A 160 2.95 -5.52 4.59
C LEU A 160 2.33 -6.45 5.64
N SER A 161 2.61 -7.75 5.55
CA SER A 161 2.22 -8.75 6.54
C SER A 161 2.74 -8.39 7.94
N ALA A 162 4.04 -8.08 8.06
CA ALA A 162 4.65 -7.66 9.31
C ALA A 162 4.11 -6.33 9.85
N ALA A 163 3.68 -5.41 8.97
CA ALA A 163 3.10 -4.13 9.37
C ALA A 163 1.74 -4.31 10.09
N PHE A 164 0.91 -5.23 9.61
CA PHE A 164 -0.48 -5.39 10.05
C PHE A 164 -0.83 -6.69 10.75
N GLY A 165 0.09 -7.65 10.78
CA GLY A 165 -0.23 -9.01 11.20
C GLY A 165 -1.20 -9.70 10.24
N ALA A 166 -1.16 -9.37 8.95
CA ALA A 166 -2.16 -9.75 7.94
C ALA A 166 -1.48 -10.44 6.73
N PRO A 167 -1.09 -11.72 6.85
CA PRO A 167 -0.33 -12.43 5.82
C PRO A 167 -1.09 -12.65 4.51
N LEU A 168 -2.40 -12.95 4.55
CA LEU A 168 -3.18 -13.15 3.33
C LEU A 168 -3.30 -11.84 2.55
N SER A 169 -3.56 -10.76 3.26
CA SER A 169 -3.65 -9.41 2.71
C SER A 169 -2.33 -8.92 2.15
N GLY A 170 -1.21 -9.26 2.82
CA GLY A 170 0.15 -9.01 2.32
C GLY A 170 0.37 -9.61 0.94
N ALA A 171 0.03 -10.88 0.77
CA ALA A 171 0.15 -11.57 -0.52
C ALA A 171 -0.82 -11.03 -1.57
N LEU A 172 -2.09 -10.78 -1.20
CA LEU A 172 -3.10 -10.26 -2.13
C LEU A 172 -2.75 -8.87 -2.63
N PHE A 173 -2.27 -7.99 -1.76
CA PHE A 173 -1.89 -6.63 -2.17
C PHE A 173 -0.79 -6.64 -3.22
N VAL A 174 0.18 -7.56 -3.07
CA VAL A 174 1.24 -7.69 -4.07
C VAL A 174 0.70 -8.16 -5.41
N LEU A 175 -0.26 -9.09 -5.44
CA LEU A 175 -0.86 -9.52 -6.70
C LEU A 175 -1.77 -8.46 -7.33
N GLU A 176 -2.61 -7.83 -6.52
CA GLU A 176 -3.68 -6.94 -6.95
C GLU A 176 -3.16 -5.54 -7.31
N GLU A 177 -2.22 -4.96 -6.56
CA GLU A 177 -1.77 -3.56 -6.75
C GLU A 177 -0.31 -3.42 -7.19
N VAL A 178 0.59 -4.32 -6.79
CA VAL A 178 2.04 -4.13 -6.99
C VAL A 178 2.55 -4.84 -8.25
N PHE A 179 2.16 -6.09 -8.46
CA PHE A 179 2.67 -6.97 -9.50
C PHE A 179 1.70 -7.14 -10.68
N HIS A 180 0.38 -6.96 -10.45
CA HIS A 180 -0.70 -7.10 -11.45
C HIS A 180 -0.58 -8.36 -12.32
N ASN A 181 -0.16 -9.47 -11.70
CA ASN A 181 -0.03 -10.75 -12.38
C ASN A 181 -0.26 -11.88 -11.37
N PHE A 182 -1.37 -12.60 -11.55
CA PHE A 182 -1.78 -13.72 -10.70
C PHE A 182 -1.02 -15.01 -11.08
N SER A 183 0.31 -14.94 -11.06
CA SER A 183 1.14 -16.14 -11.22
C SER A 183 1.08 -16.98 -9.93
N PRO A 184 0.71 -18.27 -9.99
CA PRO A 184 0.70 -19.14 -8.81
C PRO A 184 2.06 -19.22 -8.10
N LEU A 185 3.16 -19.11 -8.87
CA LEU A 185 4.51 -19.10 -8.33
C LEU A 185 4.76 -17.85 -7.47
N VAL A 186 4.33 -16.68 -7.96
CA VAL A 186 4.48 -15.41 -7.23
C VAL A 186 3.62 -15.42 -5.98
N TRP A 187 2.35 -15.85 -6.11
CA TRP A 187 1.43 -16.00 -4.99
C TRP A 187 1.99 -16.87 -3.87
N MET A 188 2.46 -18.08 -4.21
CA MET A 188 2.94 -19.06 -3.22
C MET A 188 4.16 -18.55 -2.48
N ASN A 189 5.13 -17.94 -3.19
CA ASN A 189 6.32 -17.37 -2.58
C ASN A 189 5.99 -16.12 -1.75
N ALA A 190 5.07 -15.27 -2.21
CA ALA A 190 4.63 -14.10 -1.48
C ALA A 190 3.95 -14.48 -0.17
N LEU A 191 3.03 -15.46 -0.22
CA LEU A 191 2.32 -15.96 0.95
C LEU A 191 3.27 -16.65 1.95
N ALA A 192 4.20 -17.49 1.47
CA ALA A 192 5.18 -18.14 2.35
C ALA A 192 6.05 -17.13 3.11
N GLY A 193 6.59 -16.12 2.43
CA GLY A 193 7.34 -15.05 3.08
C GLY A 193 6.45 -14.23 4.04
N ALA A 194 5.23 -13.90 3.64
CA ALA A 194 4.26 -13.18 4.46
C ALA A 194 3.94 -13.92 5.77
N ILE A 195 3.73 -15.23 5.72
CA ILE A 195 3.48 -16.08 6.89
C ILE A 195 4.72 -16.11 7.79
N ALA A 196 5.92 -16.32 7.23
CA ALA A 196 7.16 -16.33 7.99
C ALA A 196 7.42 -14.98 8.69
N SER A 197 7.12 -13.88 8.01
CA SER A 197 7.24 -12.53 8.56
C SER A 197 6.25 -12.28 9.68
N ASN A 198 4.98 -12.69 9.49
CA ASN A 198 3.96 -12.59 10.52
C ASN A 198 4.30 -13.43 11.74
N LEU A 199 4.86 -14.63 11.56
CA LEU A 199 5.30 -15.49 12.66
C LEU A 199 6.32 -14.77 13.54
N VAL A 200 7.34 -14.15 12.95
CA VAL A 200 8.35 -13.38 13.71
C VAL A 200 7.69 -12.24 14.48
N VAL A 201 6.88 -11.43 13.83
CA VAL A 201 6.20 -10.29 14.46
C VAL A 201 5.21 -10.74 15.55
N SER A 202 4.49 -11.84 15.34
CA SER A 202 3.57 -12.40 16.35
C SER A 202 4.29 -12.89 17.60
N ASN A 203 5.55 -13.34 17.47
CA ASN A 203 6.37 -13.69 18.64
C ASN A 203 6.83 -12.44 19.41
N ILE A 204 6.94 -11.27 18.76
CA ILE A 204 7.36 -10.02 19.40
C ILE A 204 6.17 -9.31 20.07
N PHE A 205 5.03 -9.21 19.37
CA PHE A 205 3.88 -8.42 19.80
C PHE A 205 2.69 -9.25 20.31
N GLY A 206 2.79 -10.57 20.24
CA GLY A 206 1.71 -11.51 20.59
C GLY A 206 0.75 -11.79 19.43
N ILE A 207 -0.06 -12.83 19.60
CA ILE A 207 -1.06 -13.28 18.62
C ILE A 207 -2.37 -12.54 18.90
N ARG A 208 -2.52 -11.33 18.34
CA ARG A 208 -3.74 -10.52 18.44
C ARG A 208 -4.01 -9.78 17.13
N PRO A 209 -5.28 -9.62 16.71
CA PRO A 209 -5.62 -8.78 15.57
C PRO A 209 -5.16 -7.34 15.80
N ALA A 210 -4.62 -6.69 14.76
CA ALA A 210 -4.01 -5.37 14.89
C ALA A 210 -5.00 -4.26 15.28
N LEU A 211 -6.28 -4.38 14.92
CA LEU A 211 -7.35 -3.46 15.32
C LEU A 211 -8.29 -4.06 16.36
N GLY A 212 -8.42 -5.38 16.47
CA GLY A 212 -9.12 -6.04 17.59
C GLY A 212 -10.51 -5.49 17.94
N ILE A 213 -11.23 -4.92 16.96
CA ILE A 213 -12.54 -4.32 17.19
C ILE A 213 -13.57 -5.44 17.29
N LEU A 214 -14.31 -5.50 18.40
CA LEU A 214 -15.29 -6.54 18.61
C LEU A 214 -16.51 -6.38 17.68
N TYR A 215 -16.68 -7.33 16.78
CA TYR A 215 -17.87 -7.46 15.92
C TYR A 215 -18.93 -8.33 16.62
N ASN A 216 -19.72 -7.72 17.50
CA ASN A 216 -20.67 -8.44 18.36
C ASN A 216 -22.03 -8.74 17.70
N TYR A 217 -22.41 -7.98 16.67
CA TYR A 217 -23.72 -8.09 16.03
C TYR A 217 -23.57 -8.17 14.52
N SER A 218 -24.22 -9.15 13.90
CA SER A 218 -24.31 -9.21 12.45
C SER A 218 -25.15 -8.05 11.90
N PHE A 219 -24.67 -7.41 10.84
CA PHE A 219 -25.41 -6.33 10.20
C PHE A 219 -26.64 -6.90 9.45
N PRO A 220 -27.88 -6.50 9.81
CA PRO A 220 -29.08 -7.08 9.22
C PRO A 220 -29.21 -6.79 7.73
N ILE A 221 -29.64 -7.78 6.93
CA ILE A 221 -29.84 -7.62 5.48
C ILE A 221 -30.81 -6.50 5.12
N VAL A 222 -31.85 -6.30 5.93
CA VAL A 222 -32.86 -5.23 5.76
C VAL A 222 -32.23 -3.83 5.79
N LEU A 223 -31.07 -3.68 6.44
CA LEU A 223 -30.34 -2.41 6.56
C LEU A 223 -29.27 -2.23 5.47
N TYR A 224 -29.14 -3.14 4.50
CA TYR A 224 -28.10 -3.05 3.47
C TYR A 224 -28.21 -1.83 2.56
N TRP A 225 -29.38 -1.18 2.49
CA TRP A 225 -29.50 0.11 1.82
C TRP A 225 -28.57 1.18 2.42
N HIS A 226 -28.25 1.10 3.73
CA HIS A 226 -27.25 1.96 4.34
C HIS A 226 -25.85 1.74 3.75
N LEU A 227 -25.53 0.50 3.37
CA LEU A 227 -24.23 0.14 2.78
C LEU A 227 -24.09 0.74 1.38
N ILE A 228 -25.19 0.86 0.64
CA ILE A 228 -25.21 1.50 -0.68
C ILE A 228 -24.92 2.99 -0.54
N ILE A 229 -25.66 3.69 0.33
CA ILE A 229 -25.46 5.13 0.57
C ILE A 229 -24.04 5.39 1.09
N LEU A 230 -23.59 4.58 2.03
CA LEU A 230 -22.25 4.67 2.59
C LEU A 230 -21.17 4.41 1.53
N GLY A 231 -21.35 3.40 0.68
CA GLY A 231 -20.44 3.13 -0.45
C GLY A 231 -20.34 4.30 -1.40
N ILE A 232 -21.47 4.92 -1.79
CA ILE A 232 -21.49 6.13 -2.62
C ILE A 232 -20.72 7.27 -1.95
N LEU A 233 -21.00 7.53 -0.67
CA LEU A 233 -20.30 8.57 0.09
C LEU A 233 -18.78 8.31 0.13
N LEU A 234 -18.36 7.08 0.41
CA LEU A 234 -16.95 6.69 0.46
C LEU A 234 -16.27 6.81 -0.89
N GLY A 235 -16.94 6.45 -1.99
CA GLY A 235 -16.42 6.59 -3.35
C GLY A 235 -16.19 8.05 -3.74
N VAL A 236 -17.20 8.91 -3.51
CA VAL A 236 -17.08 10.36 -3.76
C VAL A 236 -15.95 10.98 -2.94
N LEU A 237 -15.93 10.71 -1.62
CA LEU A 237 -14.93 11.27 -0.73
C LEU A 237 -13.52 10.73 -1.03
N GLY A 238 -13.40 9.46 -1.42
CA GLY A 238 -12.15 8.85 -1.84
C GLY A 238 -11.61 9.48 -3.14
N HIS A 239 -12.49 9.77 -4.10
CA HIS A 239 -12.14 10.50 -5.31
C HIS A 239 -11.61 11.92 -4.97
N LEU A 240 -12.32 12.66 -4.13
CA LEU A 240 -11.90 14.01 -3.70
C LEU A 240 -10.55 14.00 -2.99
N TYR A 241 -10.29 13.00 -2.14
CA TYR A 241 -8.98 12.84 -1.50
C TYR A 241 -7.86 12.70 -2.52
N LYS A 242 -8.03 11.88 -3.56
CA LYS A 242 -7.04 11.73 -4.64
C LYS A 242 -6.82 13.05 -5.38
N VAL A 243 -7.89 13.77 -5.73
CA VAL A 243 -7.79 15.08 -6.39
C VAL A 243 -7.02 16.07 -5.52
N GLY A 244 -7.31 16.12 -4.21
CA GLY A 244 -6.61 16.96 -3.26
C GLY A 244 -5.11 16.64 -3.18
N LEU A 245 -4.76 15.35 -3.07
CA LEU A 245 -3.37 14.88 -2.99
C LEU A 245 -2.53 15.31 -4.22
N PHE A 246 -3.06 15.20 -5.43
CA PHE A 246 -2.31 15.62 -6.63
C PHE A 246 -2.28 17.14 -6.82
N SER A 247 -3.26 17.86 -6.29
CA SER A 247 -3.34 19.32 -6.39
C SER A 247 -2.32 19.99 -5.47
N LEU A 248 -2.13 19.49 -4.24
CA LEU A 248 -1.24 20.12 -3.27
C LEU A 248 0.25 20.01 -3.64
N LYS A 249 0.65 18.99 -4.41
CA LYS A 249 2.00 18.92 -5.01
C LYS A 249 2.39 20.17 -5.81
N LYS A 250 1.41 20.78 -6.50
CA LYS A 250 1.65 22.02 -7.25
C LYS A 250 1.92 23.21 -6.32
N VAL A 251 1.35 23.19 -5.11
CA VAL A 251 1.58 24.20 -4.08
C VAL A 251 2.97 24.03 -3.47
N TYR A 252 3.36 22.82 -3.08
CA TYR A 252 4.72 22.53 -2.60
C TYR A 252 5.80 22.91 -3.63
N ALA A 253 5.52 22.74 -4.92
CA ALA A 253 6.44 23.15 -5.98
C ALA A 253 6.66 24.67 -6.08
N LYS A 254 5.71 25.50 -5.60
CA LYS A 254 5.83 26.97 -5.55
C LYS A 254 6.64 27.48 -4.35
N ILE A 255 6.91 26.62 -3.36
CA ILE A 255 7.69 26.98 -2.17
C ILE A 255 9.17 27.02 -2.57
N THR A 256 9.67 28.22 -2.87
CA THR A 256 11.06 28.46 -3.30
C THR A 256 12.00 28.87 -2.17
N PHE A 257 11.47 29.41 -1.06
CA PHE A 257 12.29 29.89 0.08
C PHE A 257 12.92 28.75 0.90
N LEU A 258 12.35 27.54 0.84
CA LEU A 258 12.82 26.38 1.58
C LEU A 258 13.19 25.27 0.59
N PRO A 259 14.41 24.69 0.68
CA PRO A 259 14.80 23.63 -0.24
C PRO A 259 13.92 22.40 -0.02
N ARG A 260 13.63 21.65 -1.10
CA ARG A 260 12.68 20.52 -1.09
C ARG A 260 12.93 19.49 0.00
N TRP A 261 14.19 19.21 0.32
CA TRP A 261 14.55 18.23 1.34
C TRP A 261 14.19 18.69 2.77
N LEU A 262 13.89 19.97 3.00
CA LEU A 262 13.43 20.51 4.29
C LEU A 262 11.92 20.75 4.36
N HIS A 263 11.15 20.42 3.32
CA HIS A 263 9.69 20.61 3.29
C HIS A 263 8.96 19.90 4.43
N GLY A 264 9.59 18.89 5.05
CA GLY A 264 9.12 18.23 6.28
C GLY A 264 8.93 19.14 7.50
N LEU A 265 9.57 20.32 7.54
CA LEU A 265 9.37 21.31 8.61
C LEU A 265 7.93 21.84 8.65
N ILE A 266 7.28 21.97 7.48
CA ILE A 266 5.93 22.53 7.36
C ILE A 266 4.89 21.66 8.10
N PRO A 267 4.72 20.37 7.79
CA PRO A 267 3.75 19.54 8.50
C PRO A 267 4.11 19.35 9.98
N LEU A 268 5.40 19.35 10.36
CA LEU A 268 5.81 19.22 11.76
C LEU A 268 5.49 20.48 12.58
N ALA A 269 5.64 21.67 12.01
CA ALA A 269 5.24 22.91 12.68
C ALA A 269 3.72 22.95 12.90
N ILE A 270 2.95 22.55 11.88
CA ILE A 270 1.49 22.45 11.94
C ILE A 270 1.03 21.40 12.96
N LEU A 271 1.79 20.32 13.15
CA LEU A 271 1.48 19.25 14.08
C LEU A 271 1.48 19.72 15.54
N ILE A 272 2.32 20.68 15.93
CA ILE A 272 2.51 21.12 17.32
C ILE A 272 1.18 21.50 18.01
N PRO A 273 0.38 22.46 17.49
CA PRO A 273 -0.89 22.81 18.13
C PRO A 273 -1.88 21.64 18.13
N ILE A 274 -1.92 20.82 17.08
CA ILE A 274 -2.86 19.71 16.97
C ILE A 274 -2.53 18.61 17.99
N ALA A 275 -1.25 18.27 18.13
CA ALA A 275 -0.79 17.26 19.08
C ALA A 275 -0.98 17.71 20.53
N TYR A 276 -0.88 19.02 20.79
CA TYR A 276 -1.14 19.59 22.10
C TYR A 276 -2.63 19.49 22.48
N PHE A 277 -3.54 20.00 21.64
CA PHE A 277 -4.97 20.05 21.97
C PHE A 277 -5.72 18.73 21.71
N TRP A 278 -5.33 17.97 20.69
CA TRP A 278 -6.03 16.75 20.25
C TRP A 278 -5.06 15.58 20.00
N PRO A 279 -4.31 15.10 21.01
CA PRO A 279 -3.30 14.06 20.84
C PRO A 279 -3.83 12.72 20.32
N LEU A 280 -5.14 12.46 20.45
CA LEU A 280 -5.78 11.24 19.95
C LEU A 280 -5.93 11.23 18.42
N ILE A 281 -6.08 12.40 17.79
CA ILE A 281 -6.27 12.48 16.34
C ILE A 281 -4.95 12.34 15.57
N THR A 282 -3.81 12.53 16.23
CA THR A 282 -2.49 12.50 15.61
C THR A 282 -1.97 11.09 15.38
N GLY A 283 -0.94 10.99 14.54
CA GLY A 283 -0.27 9.75 14.19
C GLY A 283 -0.96 8.98 13.07
N PRO A 284 -0.50 7.74 12.83
CA PRO A 284 -1.04 6.87 11.79
C PRO A 284 -2.56 6.69 11.90
N GLY A 285 -3.07 6.61 13.13
CA GLY A 285 -4.49 6.62 13.45
C GLY A 285 -5.04 5.35 14.10
N ASN A 286 -4.21 4.31 14.28
CA ASN A 286 -4.54 3.11 15.05
C ASN A 286 -5.16 3.43 16.43
N ARG A 287 -4.62 4.40 17.18
CA ARG A 287 -5.15 4.81 18.49
C ARG A 287 -6.58 5.35 18.39
N LEU A 288 -6.88 6.14 17.36
CA LEU A 288 -8.21 6.69 17.12
C LEU A 288 -9.19 5.59 16.71
N ILE A 289 -8.76 4.67 15.85
CA ILE A 289 -9.57 3.51 15.45
C ILE A 289 -9.93 2.65 16.68
N LEU A 290 -8.94 2.32 17.51
CA LEU A 290 -9.11 1.51 18.71
C LEU A 290 -9.97 2.21 19.79
N ALA A 291 -9.93 3.54 19.86
CA ALA A 291 -10.78 4.32 20.76
C ALA A 291 -12.23 4.46 20.25
N MET A 292 -12.47 4.23 18.95
CA MET A 292 -13.77 4.51 18.32
C MET A 292 -14.95 3.75 18.95
N PRO A 293 -14.85 2.44 19.27
CA PRO A 293 -15.94 1.72 19.94
C PRO A 293 -16.38 2.34 21.26
N HIS A 294 -15.47 2.99 22.00
CA HIS A 294 -15.81 3.71 23.22
C HIS A 294 -16.41 5.09 22.93
N ILE A 295 -15.91 5.82 21.93
CA ILE A 295 -16.39 7.15 21.56
C ILE A 295 -17.86 7.10 21.09
N ILE A 296 -18.21 6.12 20.26
CA ILE A 296 -19.55 5.99 19.66
C ILE A 296 -20.63 5.47 20.64
N THR A 297 -20.26 5.17 21.89
CA THR A 297 -21.25 4.86 22.95
C THR A 297 -22.04 6.10 23.38
N LYS A 298 -21.48 7.28 23.14
CA LYS A 298 -22.20 8.55 23.26
C LYS A 298 -22.93 8.84 21.95
N SER A 299 -24.05 9.53 22.03
CA SER A 299 -24.86 9.92 20.86
C SER A 299 -25.29 11.38 21.00
N GLY A 300 -25.25 12.12 19.90
CA GLY A 300 -25.69 13.52 19.84
C GLY A 300 -25.09 14.28 18.66
N TRP A 301 -25.80 15.32 18.21
CA TRP A 301 -25.36 16.18 17.10
C TRP A 301 -23.97 16.80 17.30
N GLY A 302 -23.61 17.14 18.54
CA GLY A 302 -22.26 17.66 18.85
C GLY A 302 -21.14 16.66 18.55
N LEU A 303 -21.36 15.37 18.82
CA LEU A 303 -20.40 14.31 18.51
C LEU A 303 -20.29 14.08 17.00
N VAL A 304 -21.43 14.09 16.29
CA VAL A 304 -21.45 14.00 14.81
C VAL A 304 -20.65 15.14 14.19
N GLY A 305 -20.88 16.38 14.64
CA GLY A 305 -20.13 17.55 14.18
C GLY A 305 -18.62 17.46 14.50
N MET A 306 -18.26 16.98 15.70
CA MET A 306 -16.85 16.80 16.08
C MET A 306 -16.13 15.76 15.20
N LEU A 307 -16.76 14.62 14.91
CA LEU A 307 -16.17 13.58 14.07
C LEU A 307 -16.05 14.02 12.61
N ALA A 308 -17.05 14.76 12.10
CA ALA A 308 -16.97 15.39 10.78
C ALA A 308 -15.83 16.42 10.71
N PHE A 309 -15.65 17.24 11.75
CA PHE A 309 -14.52 18.17 11.86
C PHE A 309 -13.18 17.44 11.88
N PHE A 310 -13.06 16.36 12.67
CA PHE A 310 -11.86 15.52 12.70
C PHE A 310 -11.54 14.87 11.35
N TYR A 311 -12.58 14.49 10.60
CA TYR A 311 -12.41 13.98 9.24
C TYR A 311 -11.80 15.04 8.32
N VAL A 312 -12.39 16.24 8.26
CA VAL A 312 -11.86 17.33 7.43
C VAL A 312 -10.42 17.66 7.82
N MET A 313 -10.17 17.75 9.13
CA MET A 313 -8.85 18.04 9.68
C MET A 313 -7.80 17.00 9.24
N ARG A 314 -8.09 15.70 9.38
CA ARG A 314 -7.15 14.64 9.00
C ARG A 314 -6.88 14.60 7.50
N ILE A 315 -7.86 14.91 6.64
CA ILE A 315 -7.63 14.95 5.19
C ILE A 315 -6.60 16.02 4.84
N VAL A 316 -6.81 17.24 5.34
CA VAL A 316 -5.94 18.37 5.04
C VAL A 316 -4.52 18.07 5.52
N PHE A 317 -4.37 17.66 6.77
CA PHE A 317 -3.04 17.44 7.34
C PHE A 317 -2.36 16.16 6.85
N SER A 318 -3.11 15.12 6.47
CA SER A 318 -2.52 13.94 5.83
C SER A 318 -1.96 14.28 4.45
N ILE A 319 -2.67 15.07 3.64
CA ILE A 319 -2.18 15.51 2.32
C ILE A 319 -0.94 16.40 2.47
N VAL A 320 -0.96 17.38 3.39
CA VAL A 320 0.21 18.23 3.70
C VAL A 320 1.40 17.39 4.17
N ALA A 321 1.19 16.46 5.09
CA ALA A 321 2.25 15.60 5.59
C ALA A 321 2.85 14.70 4.50
N TYR A 322 2.02 14.12 3.64
CA TYR A 322 2.48 13.21 2.59
C TYR A 322 3.27 13.93 1.49
N ASP A 323 2.79 15.09 1.03
CA ASP A 323 3.44 15.84 -0.05
C ASP A 323 4.75 16.53 0.37
N SER A 324 5.05 16.57 1.68
CA SER A 324 6.36 17.01 2.19
C SER A 324 7.54 16.14 1.72
N GLY A 325 7.26 14.93 1.21
CA GLY A 325 8.28 14.01 0.67
C GLY A 325 9.00 13.18 1.74
N LEU A 326 8.64 13.31 3.02
CA LEU A 326 9.20 12.50 4.09
C LEU A 326 8.87 10.99 3.93
N PRO A 327 9.73 10.08 4.42
CA PRO A 327 9.48 8.64 4.39
C PRO A 327 8.21 8.29 5.14
N SER A 328 7.20 7.76 4.44
CA SER A 328 5.84 7.71 4.99
C SER A 328 4.91 6.79 4.20
N GLY A 329 3.74 6.47 4.74
CA GLY A 329 2.67 5.74 4.06
C GLY A 329 1.31 6.42 4.25
N ILE A 330 0.32 6.02 3.46
CA ILE A 330 -1.06 6.57 3.51
C ILE A 330 -2.11 5.55 3.93
N PHE A 331 -1.77 4.26 4.04
CA PHE A 331 -2.72 3.18 4.29
C PHE A 331 -3.50 3.35 5.60
N LEU A 332 -2.83 3.37 6.74
CA LEU A 332 -3.53 3.51 8.02
C LEU A 332 -4.20 4.89 8.18
N PRO A 333 -3.63 6.00 7.66
CA PRO A 333 -4.37 7.25 7.53
C PRO A 333 -5.69 7.11 6.78
N ILE A 334 -5.71 6.43 5.63
CA ILE A 334 -6.92 6.14 4.84
C ILE A 334 -7.92 5.30 5.65
N LEU A 335 -7.49 4.24 6.33
CA LEU A 335 -8.38 3.43 7.17
C LEU A 335 -9.02 4.28 8.28
N THR A 336 -8.24 5.19 8.87
CA THR A 336 -8.72 6.11 9.90
C THR A 336 -9.73 7.11 9.34
N MET A 337 -9.54 7.59 8.11
CA MET A 337 -10.54 8.41 7.42
C MET A 337 -11.84 7.65 7.22
N GLY A 338 -11.78 6.40 6.73
CA GLY A 338 -12.94 5.52 6.61
C GLY A 338 -13.66 5.32 7.96
N THR A 339 -12.89 5.12 9.04
CA THR A 339 -13.40 5.02 10.41
C THR A 339 -14.21 6.26 10.80
N LEU A 340 -13.69 7.46 10.54
CA LEU A 340 -14.37 8.72 10.84
C LEU A 340 -15.63 8.92 10.00
N ILE A 341 -15.60 8.58 8.71
CA ILE A 341 -16.79 8.63 7.84
C ILE A 341 -17.87 7.68 8.37
N GLY A 342 -17.49 6.42 8.65
CA GLY A 342 -18.42 5.40 9.14
C GLY A 342 -19.04 5.76 10.49
N ALA A 343 -18.23 6.30 11.43
CA ALA A 343 -18.70 6.75 12.72
C ALA A 343 -19.65 7.96 12.58
N THR A 344 -19.27 8.94 11.75
CA THR A 344 -20.08 10.16 11.51
C THR A 344 -21.41 9.79 10.87
N TYR A 345 -21.40 9.00 9.79
CA TYR A 345 -22.59 8.52 9.10
C TYR A 345 -23.48 7.67 10.01
N GLY A 346 -22.89 6.71 10.73
CA GLY A 346 -23.63 5.84 11.63
C GLY A 346 -24.32 6.62 12.75
N LEU A 347 -23.62 7.52 13.42
CA LEU A 347 -24.21 8.36 14.47
C LEU A 347 -25.23 9.36 13.92
N PHE A 348 -25.02 9.90 12.72
CA PHE A 348 -26.01 10.73 12.04
C PHE A 348 -27.32 9.94 11.81
N MET A 349 -27.24 8.71 11.32
CA MET A 349 -28.42 7.86 11.14
C MET A 349 -29.08 7.43 12.45
N VAL A 350 -28.30 7.29 13.53
CA VAL A 350 -28.84 7.11 14.90
C VAL A 350 -29.64 8.33 15.33
N GLN A 351 -29.13 9.54 15.11
CA GLN A 351 -29.85 10.79 15.46
C GLN A 351 -31.15 10.97 14.67
N LEU A 352 -31.22 10.45 13.44
CA LEU A 352 -32.45 10.42 12.64
C LEU A 352 -33.42 9.30 13.02
N GLY A 353 -33.04 8.41 13.95
CA GLY A 353 -33.85 7.24 14.32
C GLY A 353 -33.88 6.13 13.25
N LEU A 354 -32.98 6.19 12.26
CA LEU A 354 -32.93 5.24 11.13
C LEU A 354 -31.97 4.06 11.37
N LEU A 355 -31.09 4.15 12.37
CA LEU A 355 -30.11 3.10 12.69
C LEU A 355 -30.01 2.86 14.20
N PRO A 356 -30.02 1.60 14.67
CA PRO A 356 -29.68 1.28 16.05
C PRO A 356 -28.21 1.60 16.38
N GLN A 357 -27.96 2.25 17.50
CA GLN A 357 -26.61 2.68 17.90
C GLN A 357 -25.59 1.53 17.98
N ARG A 358 -26.02 0.32 18.40
CA ARG A 358 -25.16 -0.87 18.46
C ARG A 358 -24.55 -1.28 17.11
N LEU A 359 -25.11 -0.83 15.98
CA LEU A 359 -24.64 -1.16 14.63
C LEU A 359 -23.67 -0.12 14.06
N VAL A 360 -23.41 0.99 14.76
CA VAL A 360 -22.46 2.02 14.29
C VAL A 360 -21.05 1.44 14.15
N VAL A 361 -20.65 0.53 15.04
CA VAL A 361 -19.33 -0.15 14.96
C VAL A 361 -19.18 -0.96 13.68
N ASN A 362 -20.27 -1.57 13.18
CA ASN A 362 -20.27 -2.29 11.91
C ASN A 362 -19.95 -1.32 10.75
N LEU A 363 -20.62 -0.16 10.72
CA LEU A 363 -20.39 0.84 9.67
C LEU A 363 -18.98 1.44 9.75
N VAL A 364 -18.41 1.58 10.95
CA VAL A 364 -17.00 1.95 11.15
C VAL A 364 -16.08 0.92 10.46
N ILE A 365 -16.27 -0.37 10.73
CA ILE A 365 -15.47 -1.45 10.12
C ILE A 365 -15.64 -1.46 8.59
N PHE A 366 -16.88 -1.37 8.10
CA PHE A 366 -17.15 -1.45 6.66
C PHE A 366 -16.59 -0.26 5.90
N SER A 367 -16.63 0.92 6.50
CA SER A 367 -16.10 2.15 5.90
C SER A 367 -14.58 2.13 5.73
N MET A 368 -13.85 1.41 6.60
CA MET A 368 -12.41 1.23 6.43
C MET A 368 -12.09 0.55 5.10
N ALA A 369 -12.78 -0.56 4.78
CA ALA A 369 -12.58 -1.27 3.51
C ALA A 369 -13.11 -0.47 2.31
N GLY A 370 -14.28 0.16 2.44
CA GLY A 370 -14.86 0.95 1.36
C GLY A 370 -13.99 2.13 0.93
N TYR A 371 -13.49 2.90 1.91
CA TYR A 371 -12.62 4.04 1.62
C TYR A 371 -11.27 3.60 1.02
N PHE A 372 -10.72 2.49 1.54
CA PHE A 372 -9.51 1.89 1.00
C PHE A 372 -9.72 1.44 -0.45
N ALA A 373 -10.80 0.72 -0.75
CA ALA A 373 -11.11 0.25 -2.10
C ALA A 373 -11.24 1.40 -3.10
N ALA A 374 -11.92 2.49 -2.74
CA ALA A 374 -12.07 3.66 -3.61
C ALA A 374 -10.74 4.37 -3.93
N ILE A 375 -9.82 4.47 -2.95
CA ILE A 375 -8.57 5.22 -3.13
C ILE A 375 -7.49 4.35 -3.78
N ILE A 376 -7.34 3.12 -3.30
CA ILE A 376 -6.27 2.21 -3.72
C ILE A 376 -6.66 1.46 -5.00
N ARG A 377 -7.95 1.15 -5.18
CA ARG A 377 -8.47 0.24 -6.22
C ARG A 377 -8.04 -1.22 -6.07
N ALA A 378 -7.93 -1.66 -4.83
CA ALA A 378 -7.67 -3.06 -4.47
C ALA A 378 -8.77 -3.59 -3.53
N PRO A 379 -10.00 -3.84 -4.03
CA PRO A 379 -11.14 -4.25 -3.21
C PRO A 379 -10.92 -5.58 -2.50
N PHE A 380 -10.28 -6.58 -3.13
CA PHE A 380 -10.07 -7.88 -2.50
C PHE A 380 -9.08 -7.76 -1.33
N THR A 381 -7.99 -7.02 -1.54
CA THR A 381 -7.07 -6.66 -0.47
C THR A 381 -7.79 -5.92 0.64
N ALA A 382 -8.65 -4.95 0.33
CA ALA A 382 -9.38 -4.19 1.35
C ALA A 382 -10.24 -5.09 2.25
N ILE A 383 -11.00 -6.01 1.64
CA ILE A 383 -11.91 -6.92 2.35
C ILE A 383 -11.11 -7.87 3.25
N ILE A 384 -10.06 -8.50 2.72
CA ILE A 384 -9.26 -9.46 3.47
C ILE A 384 -8.41 -8.77 4.54
N LEU A 385 -7.90 -7.56 4.27
CA LEU A 385 -7.12 -6.77 5.24
C LEU A 385 -7.94 -6.41 6.46
N ILE A 386 -9.15 -5.89 6.27
CA ILE A 386 -10.03 -5.56 7.40
C ILE A 386 -10.47 -6.84 8.13
N THR A 387 -10.70 -7.94 7.40
CA THR A 387 -11.00 -9.25 7.98
C THR A 387 -9.88 -9.75 8.90
N GLU A 388 -8.62 -9.71 8.47
CA GLU A 388 -7.47 -10.12 9.29
C GLU A 388 -7.21 -9.15 10.46
N MET A 389 -7.33 -7.84 10.24
CA MET A 389 -7.04 -6.83 11.27
C MET A 389 -8.11 -6.75 12.36
N VAL A 390 -9.37 -7.02 12.03
CA VAL A 390 -10.49 -7.11 13.00
C VAL A 390 -10.52 -8.50 13.65
N GLY A 391 -10.26 -9.56 12.89
CA GLY A 391 -10.22 -10.94 13.39
C GLY A 391 -11.55 -11.68 13.32
N SER A 392 -12.44 -11.34 12.37
CA SER A 392 -13.72 -12.03 12.17
C SER A 392 -14.07 -12.17 10.69
N LEU A 393 -14.61 -13.33 10.31
CA LEU A 393 -15.10 -13.60 8.94
C LEU A 393 -16.58 -13.23 8.76
N LEU A 394 -17.30 -12.96 9.85
CA LEU A 394 -18.76 -12.73 9.83
C LEU A 394 -19.18 -11.46 9.08
N HIS A 395 -18.24 -10.56 8.80
CA HIS A 395 -18.48 -9.29 8.13
C HIS A 395 -17.99 -9.27 6.67
N LEU A 396 -17.62 -10.40 6.09
CA LEU A 396 -17.07 -10.45 4.73
C LEU A 396 -18.07 -9.94 3.68
N MET A 397 -19.33 -10.39 3.74
CA MET A 397 -20.39 -9.96 2.80
C MET A 397 -20.66 -8.44 2.83
N PRO A 398 -20.95 -7.81 3.99
CA PRO A 398 -21.19 -6.37 4.01
C PRO A 398 -19.93 -5.55 3.67
N LEU A 399 -18.73 -6.02 4.00
CA LEU A 399 -17.48 -5.41 3.53
C LEU A 399 -17.41 -5.39 2.01
N ALA A 400 -17.70 -6.52 1.37
CA ALA A 400 -17.66 -6.62 -0.09
C ALA A 400 -18.65 -5.65 -0.73
N VAL A 401 -19.90 -5.60 -0.26
CA VAL A 401 -20.92 -4.68 -0.79
C VAL A 401 -20.44 -3.22 -0.73
N VAL A 402 -19.98 -2.75 0.43
CA VAL A 402 -19.51 -1.36 0.57
C VAL A 402 -18.26 -1.10 -0.28
N ALA A 403 -17.31 -2.03 -0.32
CA ALA A 403 -16.07 -1.90 -1.08
C ALA A 403 -16.30 -1.81 -2.59
N PHE A 404 -17.14 -2.68 -3.15
CA PHE A 404 -17.45 -2.66 -4.57
C PHE A 404 -18.25 -1.42 -4.98
N ILE A 405 -19.21 -0.97 -4.16
CA ILE A 405 -19.97 0.25 -4.46
C ILE A 405 -19.05 1.48 -4.42
N ALA A 406 -18.18 1.57 -3.42
CA ALA A 406 -17.24 2.68 -3.30
C ALA A 406 -16.23 2.70 -4.48
N LEU A 407 -15.77 1.53 -4.91
CA LEU A 407 -14.92 1.38 -6.09
C LEU A 407 -15.65 1.83 -7.37
N LEU A 408 -16.87 1.33 -7.60
CA LEU A 408 -17.67 1.66 -8.78
C LEU A 408 -17.94 3.17 -8.87
N VAL A 409 -18.28 3.81 -7.75
CA VAL A 409 -18.51 5.26 -7.71
C VAL A 409 -17.24 6.04 -8.05
N ASP A 410 -16.08 5.65 -7.51
CA ASP A 410 -14.81 6.27 -7.89
C ASP A 410 -14.47 6.07 -9.38
N GLU A 411 -14.82 4.91 -9.94
CA GLU A 411 -14.64 4.61 -11.36
C GLU A 411 -15.52 5.46 -12.26
N LEU A 412 -16.80 5.62 -11.92
CA LEU A 412 -17.73 6.50 -12.63
C LEU A 412 -17.30 7.97 -12.60
N LEU A 413 -16.58 8.38 -11.56
CA LEU A 413 -15.98 9.72 -11.45
C LEU A 413 -14.65 9.85 -12.21
N GLY A 414 -14.20 8.82 -12.93
CA GLY A 414 -12.95 8.84 -13.69
C GLY A 414 -11.70 8.75 -12.80
N GLY A 415 -11.83 8.18 -11.61
CA GLY A 415 -10.68 7.93 -10.73
C GLY A 415 -9.63 7.04 -11.39
N LYS A 416 -8.43 6.99 -10.80
CA LYS A 416 -7.36 6.06 -11.16
C LYS A 416 -6.72 5.50 -9.88
N PRO A 417 -6.02 4.35 -9.93
CA PRO A 417 -5.27 3.83 -8.79
C PRO A 417 -4.20 4.83 -8.33
N ILE A 418 -4.22 5.19 -7.04
CA ILE A 418 -3.33 6.24 -6.50
C ILE A 418 -1.84 5.91 -6.69
N TYR A 419 -1.42 4.66 -6.47
CA TYR A 419 -0.02 4.27 -6.60
C TYR A 419 0.41 4.15 -8.05
N GLY A 420 -0.51 3.80 -8.97
CA GLY A 420 -0.29 3.89 -10.41
C GLY A 420 -0.01 5.33 -10.85
N LEU A 421 -0.81 6.30 -10.38
CA LEU A 421 -0.59 7.72 -10.66
C LEU A 421 0.74 8.23 -10.09
N LEU A 422 1.10 7.82 -8.87
CA LEU A 422 2.37 8.18 -8.25
C LEU A 422 3.56 7.58 -9.01
N ALA A 423 3.48 6.31 -9.43
CA ALA A 423 4.51 5.66 -10.23
C ALA A 423 4.67 6.34 -11.60
N ALA A 424 3.56 6.66 -12.28
CA ALA A 424 3.59 7.38 -13.55
C ALA A 424 4.20 8.79 -13.42
N ALA A 425 3.97 9.48 -12.30
CA ALA A 425 4.59 10.77 -12.05
C ALA A 425 6.12 10.68 -11.85
N MET A 426 6.62 9.52 -11.40
CA MET A 426 8.05 9.23 -11.25
C MET A 426 8.71 8.76 -12.56
N ASP A 427 7.96 8.13 -13.46
CA ASP A 427 8.43 7.50 -14.71
C ASP A 427 8.81 8.51 -15.83
N LYS A 428 9.12 9.77 -15.50
CA LYS A 428 9.34 10.85 -16.50
C LYS A 428 10.70 10.83 -17.21
N HIS A 429 11.54 9.82 -16.99
CA HIS A 429 12.93 9.78 -17.49
C HIS A 429 13.39 8.41 -18.03
N SER A 430 12.49 7.58 -18.57
CA SER A 430 12.89 6.28 -19.12
C SER A 430 13.29 6.28 -20.60
N ASP A 431 13.68 7.40 -21.20
CA ASP A 431 14.40 7.43 -22.49
C ASP A 431 15.89 7.12 -22.28
N ARG A 432 16.19 6.04 -21.55
CA ARG A 432 17.58 5.54 -21.51
C ARG A 432 17.84 4.84 -22.84
N LYS A 433 18.86 5.29 -23.58
CA LYS A 433 19.48 4.45 -24.62
C LYS A 433 19.91 3.15 -23.95
N VAL A 434 19.22 2.07 -24.32
CA VAL A 434 19.39 0.78 -23.68
C VAL A 434 20.59 0.09 -24.31
N ASN A 435 21.71 0.05 -23.60
CA ASN A 435 22.79 -0.86 -23.96
C ASN A 435 22.35 -2.27 -23.55
N TYR A 436 22.32 -3.19 -24.51
CA TYR A 436 22.01 -4.60 -24.25
C TYR A 436 22.97 -5.17 -23.21
N THR A 437 22.41 -5.92 -22.26
CA THR A 437 23.17 -6.55 -21.18
C THR A 437 23.66 -7.94 -21.54
N GLY A 438 23.11 -8.54 -22.59
CA GLY A 438 23.31 -9.94 -22.98
C GLY A 438 22.67 -10.94 -22.02
N GLN A 439 21.89 -10.48 -21.03
CA GLN A 439 21.22 -11.34 -20.06
C GLN A 439 19.75 -11.53 -20.44
N ALA A 440 19.36 -12.77 -20.72
CA ALA A 440 17.97 -13.11 -20.97
C ALA A 440 17.09 -12.86 -19.73
N ASP A 441 15.91 -12.30 -19.95
CA ASP A 441 14.85 -12.11 -18.97
C ASP A 441 13.52 -12.60 -19.53
N GLN A 442 12.60 -12.95 -18.63
CA GLN A 442 11.30 -13.50 -18.98
C GLN A 442 10.15 -12.65 -18.39
N MET A 443 9.08 -12.51 -19.16
CA MET A 443 7.82 -11.94 -18.70
C MET A 443 6.68 -12.87 -19.04
N VAL A 444 5.90 -13.23 -18.02
CA VAL A 444 4.68 -14.00 -18.20
C VAL A 444 3.51 -13.02 -18.20
N LEU A 445 2.71 -13.03 -19.27
CA LEU A 445 1.55 -12.15 -19.44
C LEU A 445 0.30 -12.99 -19.73
N PRO A 446 -0.79 -12.81 -18.96
CA PRO A 446 -2.09 -13.34 -19.34
C PRO A 446 -2.61 -12.60 -20.58
N VAL A 447 -3.32 -13.32 -21.44
CA VAL A 447 -4.11 -12.76 -22.53
C VAL A 447 -5.56 -12.71 -22.09
N TYR A 448 -6.07 -11.50 -21.87
CA TYR A 448 -7.49 -11.29 -21.52
C TYR A 448 -8.39 -11.57 -22.73
N GLU A 449 -9.63 -12.02 -22.51
CA GLU A 449 -10.58 -12.28 -23.60
C GLU A 449 -10.85 -11.04 -24.47
N SER A 450 -10.87 -9.85 -23.85
CA SER A 450 -11.03 -8.56 -24.54
C SER A 450 -9.75 -8.03 -25.17
N SER A 451 -8.65 -8.79 -25.11
CA SER A 451 -7.35 -8.37 -25.62
C SER A 451 -7.33 -8.36 -27.15
N ARG A 452 -6.68 -7.34 -27.72
CA ARG A 452 -6.46 -7.22 -29.17
C ARG A 452 -5.53 -8.30 -29.74
N LEU A 453 -4.97 -9.15 -28.88
CA LEU A 453 -4.12 -10.29 -29.23
C LEU A 453 -4.94 -11.55 -29.52
N VAL A 454 -6.19 -11.64 -29.05
CA VAL A 454 -7.04 -12.83 -29.23
C VAL A 454 -7.33 -13.06 -30.71
N ASP A 455 -7.32 -14.33 -31.11
CA ASP A 455 -7.53 -14.84 -32.47
C ASP A 455 -6.54 -14.34 -33.53
N LYS A 456 -5.44 -13.74 -33.11
CA LYS A 456 -4.32 -13.41 -33.98
C LYS A 456 -3.27 -14.48 -33.97
N LYS A 457 -2.61 -14.67 -35.11
CA LYS A 457 -1.41 -15.49 -35.19
C LYS A 457 -0.24 -14.74 -34.58
N VAL A 458 0.71 -15.48 -34.00
CA VAL A 458 1.95 -14.88 -33.46
C VAL A 458 2.69 -14.05 -34.52
N SER A 459 2.64 -14.43 -35.80
CA SER A 459 3.27 -13.65 -36.89
C SER A 459 2.54 -12.35 -37.25
N GLU A 460 1.26 -12.21 -36.94
CA GLU A 460 0.45 -11.02 -37.29
C GLU A 460 0.65 -9.88 -36.28
N ILE A 461 1.25 -10.18 -35.13
CA ILE A 461 1.44 -9.24 -34.03
C ILE A 461 2.80 -8.55 -34.20
N LYS A 462 2.79 -7.21 -34.19
CA LYS A 462 4.00 -6.40 -34.15
C LYS A 462 4.58 -6.40 -32.73
N TRP A 463 5.34 -7.45 -32.41
CA TRP A 463 6.00 -7.59 -31.11
C TRP A 463 6.96 -6.43 -30.83
N PRO A 464 7.27 -6.15 -29.56
CA PRO A 464 8.38 -5.27 -29.20
C PRO A 464 9.69 -5.77 -29.81
N GLU A 465 10.62 -4.84 -30.10
CA GLU A 465 11.91 -5.19 -30.68
C GLU A 465 12.67 -6.15 -29.75
N ASP A 466 13.43 -7.07 -30.34
CA ASP A 466 14.23 -8.10 -29.65
C ASP A 466 13.46 -8.92 -28.60
N THR A 467 12.16 -9.12 -28.86
CA THR A 467 11.27 -9.92 -28.02
C THR A 467 10.80 -11.15 -28.78
N ARG A 468 10.90 -12.31 -28.13
CA ARG A 468 10.42 -13.59 -28.65
C ARG A 468 9.34 -14.14 -27.74
N VAL A 469 8.24 -14.63 -28.30
CA VAL A 469 7.32 -15.51 -27.56
C VAL A 469 7.97 -16.89 -27.49
N SER A 470 8.47 -17.27 -26.32
CA SER A 470 9.17 -18.55 -26.15
C SER A 470 8.22 -19.71 -25.89
N THR A 471 7.15 -19.47 -25.12
CA THR A 471 6.16 -20.47 -24.76
C THR A 471 4.77 -19.83 -24.63
N ILE A 472 3.73 -20.57 -25.02
CA ILE A 472 2.34 -20.27 -24.68
C ILE A 472 1.86 -21.37 -23.74
N ARG A 473 1.44 -21.01 -22.53
CA ARG A 473 0.78 -21.95 -21.60
C ARG A 473 -0.73 -21.85 -21.77
N ARG A 474 -1.35 -22.97 -22.16
CA ARG A 474 -2.78 -23.09 -22.40
C ARG A 474 -3.29 -24.35 -21.71
N ASP A 475 -4.28 -24.22 -20.83
CA ASP A 475 -4.92 -25.35 -20.13
C ASP A 475 -3.93 -26.30 -19.40
N GLY A 476 -2.78 -25.78 -18.98
CA GLY A 476 -1.72 -26.54 -18.31
C GLY A 476 -0.66 -27.13 -19.26
N ASP A 477 -0.88 -27.08 -20.57
CA ASP A 477 0.10 -27.50 -21.58
C ASP A 477 1.04 -26.36 -21.96
N GLU A 478 2.31 -26.68 -22.20
CA GLU A 478 3.32 -25.76 -22.73
C GLU A 478 3.45 -25.95 -24.24
N ILE A 479 3.02 -24.93 -24.99
CA ILE A 479 3.08 -24.91 -26.45
C ILE A 479 4.30 -24.08 -26.86
N ILE A 480 5.16 -24.63 -27.72
CA ILE A 480 6.24 -23.87 -28.38
C ILE A 480 5.61 -23.19 -29.61
N PRO A 481 5.43 -21.86 -29.59
CA PRO A 481 4.71 -21.19 -30.66
C PRO A 481 5.57 -21.06 -31.92
N ASN A 482 4.92 -21.14 -33.08
CA ASN A 482 5.46 -20.71 -34.36
C ASN A 482 4.62 -19.54 -34.90
N GLY A 483 5.01 -18.97 -36.04
CA GLY A 483 4.29 -17.84 -36.62
C GLY A 483 2.82 -18.12 -36.95
N GLN A 484 2.40 -19.39 -37.07
CA GLN A 484 1.02 -19.80 -37.36
C GLN A 484 0.21 -20.11 -36.10
N THR A 485 0.84 -20.14 -34.93
CA THR A 485 0.15 -20.40 -33.67
C THR A 485 -0.80 -19.24 -33.35
N PHE A 486 -2.08 -19.57 -33.12
CA PHE A 486 -3.09 -18.61 -32.69
C PHE A 486 -3.02 -18.39 -31.18
N ILE A 487 -3.14 -17.14 -30.77
CA ILE A 487 -3.29 -16.73 -29.38
C ILE A 487 -4.78 -16.73 -29.03
N ARG A 488 -5.12 -17.31 -27.88
CA ARG A 488 -6.49 -17.39 -27.36
C ARG A 488 -6.62 -16.61 -26.05
N GLY A 489 -7.85 -16.20 -25.72
CA GLY A 489 -8.16 -15.72 -24.39
C GLY A 489 -7.83 -16.80 -23.34
N GLY A 490 -7.23 -16.39 -22.22
CA GLY A 490 -6.76 -17.30 -21.17
C GLY A 490 -5.34 -17.85 -21.36
N ASP A 491 -4.72 -17.64 -22.53
CA ASP A 491 -3.32 -18.02 -22.75
C ASP A 491 -2.39 -17.23 -21.82
N MET A 492 -1.35 -17.91 -21.33
CA MET A 492 -0.24 -17.29 -20.61
C MET A 492 0.97 -17.24 -21.54
N LEU A 493 1.27 -16.05 -22.08
CA LEU A 493 2.41 -15.82 -22.96
C LEU A 493 3.68 -15.66 -22.13
N ILE A 494 4.69 -16.46 -22.44
CA ILE A 494 6.04 -16.31 -21.90
C ILE A 494 6.89 -15.61 -22.97
N LEU A 495 7.25 -14.37 -22.69
CA LEU A 495 8.10 -13.54 -23.53
C LEU A 495 9.54 -13.58 -23.02
N GLU A 496 10.49 -13.75 -23.93
CA GLU A 496 11.93 -13.65 -23.69
C GLU A 496 12.52 -12.45 -24.43
N PHE A 497 13.37 -11.71 -23.73
CA PHE A 497 14.03 -10.49 -24.23
C PHE A 497 15.26 -10.18 -23.37
N ASP A 498 16.10 -9.23 -23.80
CA ASP A 498 17.22 -8.76 -22.97
C ASP A 498 16.71 -8.03 -21.72
N SER A 499 17.26 -8.33 -20.55
CA SER A 499 16.79 -7.79 -19.27
C SER A 499 16.73 -6.26 -19.19
N SER A 500 17.51 -5.57 -20.02
CA SER A 500 17.52 -4.11 -20.15
C SER A 500 16.28 -3.55 -20.86
N GLN A 501 15.59 -4.35 -21.67
CA GLN A 501 14.41 -3.96 -22.47
C GLN A 501 13.07 -4.13 -21.73
N ARG A 502 13.05 -4.71 -20.53
CA ARG A 502 11.81 -5.08 -19.84
C ARG A 502 10.80 -3.94 -19.74
N GLY A 503 11.23 -2.75 -19.34
CA GLY A 503 10.33 -1.60 -19.16
C GLY A 503 9.64 -1.17 -20.46
N ALA A 504 10.38 -1.23 -21.58
CA ALA A 504 9.88 -0.95 -22.92
C ALA A 504 8.92 -2.05 -23.39
N VAL A 505 9.31 -3.32 -23.23
CA VAL A 505 8.47 -4.49 -23.52
C VAL A 505 7.16 -4.43 -22.74
N TYR A 506 7.22 -4.19 -21.42
CA TYR A 506 6.04 -4.06 -20.57
C TYR A 506 5.07 -2.99 -21.08
N SER A 507 5.60 -1.79 -21.38
CA SER A 507 4.80 -0.65 -21.83
C SER A 507 4.16 -0.90 -23.19
N LYS A 508 4.91 -1.50 -24.13
CA LYS A 508 4.41 -1.83 -25.48
C LYS A 508 3.43 -3.00 -25.45
N MET A 509 3.64 -3.99 -24.58
CA MET A 509 2.67 -5.07 -24.37
C MET A 509 1.36 -4.57 -23.78
N LYS A 510 1.38 -3.62 -22.83
CA LYS A 510 0.16 -2.96 -22.31
C LYS A 510 -0.64 -2.31 -23.44
N GLN A 511 0.03 -1.60 -24.36
CA GLN A 511 -0.60 -1.00 -25.54
C GLN A 511 -1.14 -2.04 -26.53
N LEU A 512 -0.38 -3.13 -26.75
CA LEU A 512 -0.75 -4.20 -27.68
C LEU A 512 -1.96 -4.99 -27.21
N GLN A 513 -2.10 -5.25 -25.91
CA GLN A 513 -3.29 -5.90 -25.37
C GLN A 513 -4.53 -5.01 -25.49
N GLY A 514 -4.39 -3.69 -25.37
CA GLY A 514 -5.51 -2.76 -25.47
C GLY A 514 -6.49 -2.84 -24.27
N VAL A 515 -6.04 -3.44 -23.18
CA VAL A 515 -6.74 -3.54 -21.89
C VAL A 515 -5.87 -2.87 -20.82
N GLU A 516 -6.44 -2.12 -19.89
CA GLU A 516 -5.66 -1.62 -18.74
C GLU A 516 -5.22 -2.82 -17.89
N LEU A 517 -3.91 -3.09 -17.84
CA LEU A 517 -3.33 -4.15 -16.99
C LEU A 517 -3.50 -3.90 -15.48
N ASP A 518 -4.16 -2.82 -15.07
CA ASP A 518 -4.16 -2.34 -13.70
C ASP A 518 -5.41 -2.76 -12.90
N GLY A 519 -6.25 -3.65 -13.46
CA GLY A 519 -7.46 -4.18 -12.82
C GLY A 519 -8.72 -3.77 -13.55
#